data_AF-A0A932QAP1-F1
#
_entry.id   AF-A0A932QAP1-F1
#
_cell.length_a   1.000
_cell.length_b   1.000
_cell.length_c   1.000
_cell.angle_alpha   90.00
_cell.angle_beta   90.00
_cell.angle_gamma   90.00
#
_symmetry.space_group_name_H-M   'P 1'
#
loop_
_entity.id
_entity.type
_entity.pdbx_description
1 polymer ?
#
loop_
_entity_poly.entity_id
_entity_poly.type
_entity_poly.pdbx_seq_one_letter_code
_entity_poly.pdbx_strand_id
1 'polypeptide(L)' 'MNGNSNNPRGTGSNGPQKREEMIRVDGRGQVLEMLRAADPEFREVLLRGIEKRDAKLARELRREL' A
#
# COMPACT_ATOMS: atom_id res chain seq x y z
N MET A 1 40.40 -18.39 -47.82
CA MET A 1 39.50 -17.31 -47.37
C MET A 1 38.68 -17.84 -46.20
N ASN A 2 39.16 -17.66 -44.95
CA ASN A 2 38.39 -18.02 -43.76
C ASN A 2 38.14 -16.76 -42.96
N GLY A 3 36.94 -16.19 -43.14
CA GLY A 3 36.40 -15.17 -42.25
C GLY A 3 35.10 -15.72 -41.68
N ASN A 4 35.04 -15.95 -40.38
CA ASN A 4 33.84 -15.66 -39.61
C ASN A 4 34.21 -15.44 -38.14
N SER A 5 34.37 -14.17 -37.79
CA SER A 5 34.51 -13.69 -36.42
C SER A 5 33.14 -13.48 -35.80
N ASN A 6 33.15 -13.52 -34.46
CA ASN A 6 32.15 -13.00 -33.51
C ASN A 6 31.04 -13.96 -33.09
N ASN A 7 31.32 -14.68 -32.00
CA ASN A 7 30.32 -14.81 -30.95
C ASN A 7 31.00 -14.57 -29.58
N PRO A 8 30.88 -13.37 -28.97
CA PRO A 8 31.45 -13.15 -27.66
C PRO A 8 30.62 -13.92 -26.61
N ARG A 9 31.28 -14.90 -26.00
CA ARG A 9 30.92 -15.42 -24.68
C ARG A 9 31.05 -14.28 -23.67
N GLY A 10 29.93 -13.66 -23.30
CA GLY A 10 29.80 -12.84 -22.10
C GLY A 10 28.75 -13.49 -21.21
N THR A 11 29.15 -14.34 -20.26
CA THR A 11 29.20 -14.00 -18.82
C THR A 11 27.87 -13.44 -18.31
N GLY A 12 27.20 -14.29 -17.53
CA GLY A 12 25.96 -13.97 -16.83
C GLY A 12 26.05 -12.65 -16.10
N SER A 13 25.10 -11.78 -16.40
CA SER A 13 24.72 -10.70 -15.53
C SER A 13 23.31 -11.03 -15.07
N ASN A 14 23.20 -11.82 -13.99
CA ASN A 14 22.05 -11.74 -13.11
C ASN A 14 22.00 -10.28 -12.65
N GLY A 15 21.31 -9.43 -13.41
CA GLY A 15 20.99 -8.09 -12.95
C GLY A 15 20.36 -8.21 -11.58
N PRO A 16 20.64 -7.28 -10.65
CA PRO A 16 20.07 -7.35 -9.32
C PRO A 16 18.56 -7.43 -9.50
N GLN A 17 17.98 -8.58 -9.13
CA GLN A 17 16.54 -8.70 -8.97
C GLN A 17 16.20 -7.63 -7.93
N LYS A 18 15.71 -6.48 -8.41
CA LYS A 18 15.07 -5.46 -7.60
C LYS A 18 13.93 -6.22 -6.93
N ARG A 19 14.17 -6.68 -5.71
CA ARG A 19 13.10 -7.14 -4.83
C ARG A 19 12.22 -5.91 -4.72
N GLU A 20 11.06 -5.96 -5.36
CA GLU A 20 10.08 -4.90 -5.29
C GLU A 20 9.88 -4.62 -3.80
N GLU A 21 10.34 -3.46 -3.37
CA GLU A 21 10.30 -3.05 -1.98
C GLU A 21 8.82 -2.88 -1.65
N MET A 22 8.23 -3.90 -1.01
CA MET A 22 6.83 -3.85 -0.62
C MET A 22 6.64 -2.67 0.33
N ILE A 23 6.04 -1.59 -0.18
CA ILE A 23 5.71 -0.42 0.61
C ILE A 23 4.72 -0.86 1.68
N ARG A 24 5.14 -0.81 2.95
CA ARG A 24 4.25 -1.07 4.08
C ARG A 24 3.36 0.15 4.28
N VAL A 25 2.07 -0.01 4.00
CA VAL A 25 1.07 1.06 4.17
C VAL A 25 0.39 0.91 5.53
N ASP A 26 0.41 1.97 6.34
CA ASP A 26 -0.41 2.05 7.54
C ASP A 26 -1.83 2.52 7.17
N GLY A 27 -2.68 1.57 6.80
CA GLY A 27 -4.06 1.86 6.45
C GLY A 27 -4.89 2.38 7.64
N ARG A 28 -4.57 1.99 8.88
CA ARG A 28 -5.34 2.43 10.06
C ARG A 28 -5.04 3.89 10.35
N GLY A 29 -3.76 4.27 10.36
CA GLY A 29 -3.33 5.66 10.54
C GLY A 29 -3.95 6.58 9.49
N GLN A 30 -3.90 6.20 8.22
CA GLN A 30 -4.47 6.98 7.13
C GLN A 30 -5.99 7.19 7.27
N VAL A 31 -6.73 6.16 7.69
CA VAL A 31 -8.18 6.29 7.93
C VAL A 31 -8.46 7.22 9.11
N LEU A 32 -7.68 7.14 10.19
CA LEU A 32 -7.84 8.04 11.34
C LEU A 32 -7.53 9.49 10.96
N GLU A 33 -6.47 9.74 10.19
CA GLU A 33 -6.15 11.08 9.69
C GLU A 33 -7.28 11.63 8.81
N MET A 34 -7.78 10.81 7.88
CA MET A 34 -8.92 11.18 7.04
C MET A 34 -10.16 11.51 7.89
N LEU A 35 -10.50 10.68 8.88
CA LEU A 35 -11.66 10.92 9.74
C LEU A 35 -11.48 12.18 10.59
N ARG A 36 -10.27 12.47 11.09
CA ARG A 36 -9.98 13.70 11.83
C ARG A 36 -10.08 14.96 10.98
N ALA A 37 -9.67 14.87 9.71
CA ALA A 37 -9.77 15.98 8.77
C ALA A 37 -11.19 16.21 8.23
N ALA A 38 -12.04 15.18 8.23
CA ALA A 38 -13.44 15.28 7.85
C ALA A 38 -14.23 16.14 8.84
N ASP A 39 -15.24 16.86 8.33
CA ASP A 39 -16.19 17.59 9.16
C ASP A 39 -17.00 16.62 10.04
N PRO A 40 -17.52 17.10 11.20
CA PRO A 40 -18.16 16.21 12.18
C PRO A 40 -19.37 15.45 11.64
N GLU A 41 -20.19 16.07 10.78
CA GLU A 41 -21.40 15.43 10.25
C GLU A 41 -21.05 14.30 9.27
N PHE A 42 -20.12 14.57 8.35
CA PHE A 42 -19.66 13.58 7.39
C PHE A 42 -18.90 12.43 8.06
N ARG A 43 -18.09 12.73 9.08
CA ARG A 43 -17.42 11.71 9.90
C ARG A 43 -18.40 10.71 10.50
N GLU A 44 -19.52 11.18 11.02
CA GLU A 44 -20.56 10.30 11.57
C GLU A 44 -21.24 9.45 10.50
N VAL A 45 -21.46 9.99 9.31
CA VAL A 45 -21.97 9.21 8.17
C VAL A 45 -21.02 8.07 7.82
N LEU A 46 -19.71 8.35 7.74
CA LEU A 46 -18.69 7.34 7.47
C LEU A 46 -18.64 6.27 8.56
N LEU A 47 -18.60 6.68 9.83
CA LEU A 47 -18.56 5.75 10.96
C LEU A 47 -19.81 4.86 11.04
N ARG A 48 -21.00 5.40 10.77
CA ARG A 48 -22.24 4.61 10.67
C ARG A 48 -22.18 3.63 9.49
N GLY A 49 -21.59 4.03 8.37
CA GLY A 49 -21.36 3.15 7.22
C GLY A 49 -20.45 1.97 7.58
N ILE A 50 -19.36 2.23 8.29
CA ILE A 50 -18.42 1.20 8.77
C ILE A 50 -19.11 0.29 9.78
N GLU A 51 -19.86 0.85 10.73
CA GLU A 51 -20.54 0.11 11.81
C GLU A 51 -21.51 -0.94 11.29
N LYS A 52 -22.19 -0.68 10.17
CA LYS A 52 -23.08 -1.65 9.52
C LYS A 52 -22.36 -2.91 9.04
N ARG A 53 -21.06 -2.82 8.73
CA ARG A 53 -20.23 -3.93 8.23
C ARG A 53 -19.36 -4.52 9.34
N ASP A 54 -18.79 -3.65 10.16
CA ASP A 54 -17.94 -4.00 11.29
C ASP A 54 -18.15 -3.02 12.45
N ALA A 55 -19.04 -3.42 13.36
CA ALA A 55 -19.34 -2.66 14.56
C ALA A 55 -18.16 -2.60 15.54
N LYS A 56 -17.21 -3.54 15.49
CA LYS A 56 -16.02 -3.50 16.36
C LYS A 56 -15.06 -2.43 15.86
N LEU A 57 -14.76 -2.43 14.56
CA LEU A 57 -13.88 -1.43 13.94
C LEU A 57 -14.42 -0.01 14.12
N ALA A 58 -15.71 0.22 13.88
CA ALA A 58 -16.31 1.54 14.09
C ALA A 58 -16.18 2.02 15.54
N ARG A 59 -16.35 1.12 16.53
CA ARG A 59 -16.16 1.44 17.95
C ARG A 59 -14.71 1.75 18.29
N GLU A 60 -13.75 1.02 17.70
CA GLU A 60 -12.33 1.30 17.87
C GLU A 60 -11.96 2.67 17.30
N LEU A 61 -12.38 2.98 16.08
CA LEU A 61 -12.12 4.28 15.43
C LEU A 61 -12.72 5.42 16.25
N ARG A 62 -13.95 5.28 16.76
CA ARG A 62 -14.59 6.29 17.64
C ARG A 62 -13.83 6.56 18.93
N ARG A 63 -13.09 5.58 19.46
CA ARG A 63 -12.29 5.75 20.68
C ARG A 63 -10.98 6.50 20.44
N GLU A 64 -10.48 6.48 19.21
CA GLU A 64 -9.21 7.10 18.82
C GLU A 64 -9.37 8.50 18.18
N LEU A 65 -10.61 8.91 17.94
CA LEU A 65 -10.99 10.25 17.47
C LEU A 65 -11.16 11.21 18.63
#